data_AF-A0A5B7WYG4-F1
#
_entry.id   AF-A0A5B7WYG4-F1
#
_cell.length_a   1.000
_cell.length_b   1.000
_cell.length_c   1.000
_cell.angle_alpha   90.00
_cell.angle_beta   90.00
_cell.angle_gamma   90.00
#
_symmetry.space_group_name_H-M   'P 1'
#
loop_
_entity.id
_entity.type
_entity.pdbx_description
1 polymer ?
#
loop_
_entity_poly.entity_id
_entity_poly.type
_entity_poly.pdbx_seq_one_letter_code
_entity_poly.pdbx_strand_id
1 'polypeptide(L)'
;MVEDRSEAVFKSSLANRPQKWRDEIEVMAMDGLSGSKTAAAEELPDPVEIMDPIHIVRLAAEALAKCRQQVQQETCGHRGRKGAPLYSARRTPLTGDGLLTQIQIERLDSLYVVQQHEPVQLT
;
A
#
# COMPACT_ATOMS: atom_id res chain seq x y z
N MET A 1 12.64 17.55 -9.56
CA MET A 1 12.67 16.27 -10.30
C MET A 1 13.77 15.43 -9.68
N VAL A 2 13.46 14.21 -9.25
CA VAL A 2 14.50 13.26 -8.80
C VAL A 2 15.13 12.69 -10.08
N GLU A 3 16.45 12.80 -10.24
CA GLU A 3 17.16 12.16 -11.34
C GLU A 3 16.83 10.65 -11.35
N ASP A 4 16.74 10.07 -12.56
CA ASP A 4 16.44 8.65 -12.80
C ASP A 4 15.01 8.14 -12.55
N ARG A 5 14.05 9.00 -12.22
CA ARG A 5 12.63 8.62 -12.03
C ARG A 5 11.66 9.28 -13.03
N SER A 6 12.12 9.56 -14.24
CA SER A 6 11.29 10.13 -15.30
C SER A 6 10.80 9.05 -16.26
N GLU A 7 9.65 9.31 -16.89
CA GLU A 7 9.13 8.54 -18.02
C GLU A 7 10.19 8.31 -19.10
N ALA A 8 10.95 9.35 -19.45
CA ALA A 8 12.02 9.27 -20.45
C ALA A 8 13.14 8.29 -20.07
N VAL A 9 13.54 8.26 -18.79
CA VAL A 9 14.56 7.31 -18.31
C VAL A 9 14.03 5.88 -18.34
N PHE A 10 12.79 5.66 -17.92
CA PHE A 10 12.18 4.33 -17.95
C PHE A 10 11.96 3.83 -19.38
N LYS A 11 11.45 4.67 -20.27
CA LYS A 11 11.28 4.37 -21.70
C LYS A 11 12.61 3.99 -22.34
N SER A 12 13.65 4.79 -22.13
CA SER A 12 14.99 4.50 -22.65
C SER A 12 15.53 3.17 -22.10
N SER A 13 15.31 2.88 -20.82
CA SER A 13 15.69 1.60 -20.21
C SER A 13 15.00 0.41 -20.89
N LEU A 14 13.71 0.51 -21.22
CA LEU A 14 12.97 -0.51 -21.96
C LEU A 14 13.46 -0.64 -23.41
N ALA A 15 13.61 0.48 -24.13
CA ALA A 15 14.07 0.50 -25.52
C ALA A 15 15.47 -0.12 -25.69
N ASN A 16 16.33 0.01 -24.68
CA ASN A 16 17.67 -0.60 -24.67
C ASN A 16 17.67 -2.11 -24.39
N ARG A 17 16.51 -2.73 -24.15
CA ARG A 17 16.41 -4.19 -23.97
C ARG A 17 16.31 -4.89 -25.32
N PRO A 18 16.88 -6.10 -25.46
CA PRO A 18 16.69 -6.90 -26.67
C PRO A 18 15.21 -7.11 -26.98
N GLN A 19 14.82 -7.05 -28.26
CA GLN A 19 13.42 -7.24 -28.67
C GLN A 19 12.83 -8.54 -28.12
N LYS A 20 13.56 -9.64 -28.28
CA LYS A 20 13.17 -10.96 -27.75
C LYS A 20 12.83 -10.93 -26.25
N TRP A 21 13.54 -10.15 -25.45
CA TRP A 21 13.26 -10.02 -24.03
C TRP A 21 11.95 -9.26 -23.77
N ARG A 22 11.66 -8.22 -24.57
CA ARG A 22 10.41 -7.45 -24.46
C ARG A 22 9.21 -8.28 -24.88
N ASP A 23 9.37 -9.10 -25.92
CA ASP A 23 8.35 -10.04 -26.41
C ASP A 23 7.98 -11.12 -25.39
N GLU A 24 8.87 -11.41 -24.44
CA GLU A 24 8.65 -12.40 -23.37
C GLU A 24 7.98 -11.78 -22.12
N ILE A 25 7.71 -10.48 -22.08
CA ILE A 25 7.04 -9.84 -20.94
C ILE A 25 5.52 -10.00 -21.05
N GLU A 26 4.96 -10.86 -20.23
CA GLU A 26 3.50 -11.09 -20.17
C GLU A 26 2.80 -10.19 -19.14
N VAL A 27 3.49 -9.82 -18.06
CA VAL A 27 2.90 -9.06 -16.94
C VAL A 27 3.85 -7.97 -16.51
N MET A 28 3.29 -6.78 -16.30
CA MET A 28 4.02 -5.65 -15.76
C MET A 28 3.34 -5.13 -14.50
N ALA A 29 4.03 -5.28 -13.37
CA ALA A 29 3.67 -4.66 -12.11
C ALA A 29 4.29 -3.26 -12.00
N MET A 30 3.45 -2.23 -11.85
CA MET A 30 3.90 -0.85 -11.74
C MET A 30 3.38 -0.16 -10.49
N ASP A 31 4.21 0.73 -9.95
CA ASP A 31 3.73 1.82 -9.11
C ASP A 31 2.76 2.68 -9.93
N GLY A 32 1.68 3.22 -9.31
CA GLY A 32 0.59 3.93 -9.99
C GLY A 32 0.95 5.29 -10.64
N LEU A 33 2.17 5.45 -11.14
CA LEU A 33 2.68 6.62 -11.85
C LEU A 33 2.30 6.54 -13.33
N SER A 34 1.65 7.58 -13.84
CA SER A 34 1.19 7.65 -15.23
C SER A 34 2.31 7.53 -16.26
N GLY A 35 3.49 8.11 -15.98
CA GLY A 35 4.63 8.09 -16.90
C GLY A 35 5.20 6.68 -17.14
N SER A 36 5.18 5.82 -16.13
CA SER A 36 5.63 4.43 -16.30
C SER A 36 4.71 3.64 -17.22
N LYS A 37 3.39 3.86 -17.10
CA LYS A 37 2.39 3.24 -17.95
C LYS A 37 2.55 3.62 -19.41
N THR A 38 2.69 4.91 -19.71
CA THR A 38 2.90 5.38 -21.09
C THR A 38 4.14 4.76 -21.72
N ALA A 39 5.28 4.83 -21.02
CA ALA A 39 6.54 4.26 -21.51
C ALA A 39 6.47 2.75 -21.75
N ALA A 40 5.76 2.01 -20.90
CA ALA A 40 5.56 0.58 -21.08
C ALA A 40 4.66 0.25 -22.27
N ALA A 41 3.54 0.96 -22.43
CA ALA A 41 2.63 0.77 -23.56
C ALA A 41 3.29 1.07 -24.91
N GLU A 42 4.28 1.96 -24.94
CA GLU A 42 5.05 2.29 -26.14
C GLU A 42 6.16 1.28 -26.46
N GLU A 43 6.75 0.63 -25.45
CA GLU A 43 7.94 -0.19 -25.63
C GLU A 43 7.71 -1.70 -25.47
N LEU A 44 6.60 -2.13 -24.88
CA LEU A 44 6.28 -3.54 -24.63
C LEU A 44 5.09 -4.02 -25.49
N PRO A 45 5.10 -5.26 -25.99
CA PRO A 45 4.02 -5.82 -26.79
C PRO A 45 2.87 -6.28 -25.89
N ASP A 46 1.96 -5.35 -25.58
CA ASP A 46 0.68 -5.57 -24.87
C ASP A 46 0.77 -6.45 -23.58
N PRO A 47 1.62 -6.08 -22.60
CA PRO A 47 1.68 -6.81 -21.34
C PRO A 47 0.41 -6.57 -20.52
N VAL A 48 0.02 -7.55 -19.70
CA VAL A 48 -1.00 -7.36 -18.67
C VAL A 48 -0.48 -6.40 -17.62
N GLU A 49 -1.08 -5.20 -17.58
CA GLU A 49 -0.75 -4.18 -16.60
C GLU A 49 -1.43 -4.48 -15.26
N ILE A 50 -0.64 -4.60 -14.19
CA ILE A 50 -1.13 -4.67 -12.82
C ILE A 50 -0.47 -3.58 -11.97
N MET A 51 -1.17 -3.15 -10.93
CA MET A 51 -0.54 -2.30 -9.91
C MET A 51 0.35 -3.19 -9.01
N ASP A 52 1.54 -2.71 -8.67
CA ASP A 52 2.48 -3.46 -7.82
C ASP A 52 1.83 -3.81 -6.47
N PRO A 53 1.59 -5.11 -6.17
CA PRO A 53 0.96 -5.52 -4.92
C PRO A 53 1.77 -5.10 -3.68
N ILE A 54 3.10 -5.07 -3.76
CA ILE A 54 3.96 -4.65 -2.66
C ILE A 54 3.74 -3.16 -2.37
N HIS A 55 3.66 -2.36 -3.44
CA HIS A 55 3.40 -0.93 -3.32
C HIS A 55 1.99 -0.65 -2.78
N ILE A 56 0.97 -1.35 -3.27
CA ILE A 56 -0.43 -1.20 -2.80
C ILE A 56 -0.55 -1.52 -1.32
N VAL A 57 -0.03 -2.68 -0.89
CA VAL A 57 -0.10 -3.10 0.51
C VAL A 57 0.59 -2.07 1.41
N ARG A 58 1.73 -1.52 0.98
CA ARG A 58 2.40 -0.45 1.70
C ARG A 58 1.55 0.83 1.78
N LEU A 59 0.97 1.29 0.67
CA LEU A 59 0.12 2.49 0.64
C LEU A 59 -1.11 2.33 1.54
N ALA A 60 -1.76 1.17 1.50
CA ALA A 60 -2.90 0.86 2.36
C ALA A 60 -2.50 0.88 3.85
N ALA A 61 -1.37 0.26 4.19
CA ALA A 61 -0.85 0.26 5.55
C ALA A 61 -0.50 1.68 6.04
N GLU A 62 0.10 2.51 5.18
CA GLU A 62 0.43 3.91 5.50
C GLU A 62 -0.84 4.76 5.68
N ALA A 63 -1.85 4.59 4.81
CA ALA A 63 -3.13 5.28 4.93
C ALA A 63 -3.83 4.93 6.25
N LEU A 64 -3.91 3.64 6.59
CA LEU A 64 -4.47 3.18 7.85
C LEU A 64 -3.68 3.73 9.06
N ALA A 65 -2.36 3.74 8.98
CA ALA A 65 -1.51 4.27 10.04
C ALA A 65 -1.71 5.78 10.24
N LYS A 66 -1.97 6.55 9.18
CA LYS A 66 -2.31 7.98 9.25
C LYS A 66 -3.69 8.18 9.89
N CYS A 67 -4.70 7.47 9.42
CA CYS A 67 -6.05 7.54 9.97
C CYS A 67 -6.05 7.19 11.47
N ARG A 68 -5.35 6.12 11.85
CA ARG A 68 -5.16 5.75 13.27
C ARG A 68 -4.48 6.84 14.09
N GLN A 69 -3.46 7.50 13.55
CA GLN A 69 -2.79 8.59 14.27
C GLN A 69 -3.70 9.79 14.44
N GLN A 70 -4.52 10.11 13.43
CA GLN A 70 -5.49 11.19 13.49
C GLN A 70 -6.55 10.92 14.57
N VAL A 71 -7.24 9.78 14.50
CA VAL A 71 -8.24 9.39 15.50
C VAL A 71 -7.64 9.35 16.91
N GLN A 72 -6.43 8.81 17.07
CA GLN A 72 -5.73 8.75 18.36
C GLN A 72 -5.40 10.16 18.90
N GLN A 73 -5.02 11.10 18.03
CA GLN A 73 -4.74 12.47 18.40
C GLN A 73 -6.02 13.22 18.81
N GLU A 74 -7.10 13.05 18.05
CA GLU A 74 -8.41 13.66 18.31
C GLU A 74 -9.04 13.16 19.62
N THR A 75 -8.90 11.86 19.91
CA THR A 75 -9.52 11.23 21.09
C THR A 75 -8.67 11.27 22.36
N CYS A 76 -7.33 11.31 22.24
CA CYS A 76 -6.43 11.21 23.40
C CYS A 76 -5.41 12.35 23.51
N GLY A 77 -5.41 13.31 22.58
CA GLY A 77 -4.49 14.46 22.59
C GLY A 77 -3.03 14.12 22.26
N HIS A 78 -2.72 12.92 21.78
CA HIS A 78 -1.36 12.51 21.41
C HIS A 78 -1.34 11.49 20.26
N ARG A 79 -0.21 11.32 19.56
CA ARG A 79 -0.09 10.39 18.40
C ARG A 79 -0.08 8.88 18.75
N GLY A 80 0.02 8.55 20.04
CA GLY A 80 -0.04 7.18 20.56
C GLY A 80 1.06 6.91 21.60
N ARG A 81 0.69 6.18 22.65
CA ARG A 81 1.58 5.77 23.76
C ARG A 81 1.27 4.34 24.18
N LYS A 82 2.19 3.71 24.90
CA LYS A 82 1.94 2.41 25.55
C LYS A 82 0.70 2.54 26.45
N GLY A 83 -0.25 1.61 26.32
CA GLY A 83 -1.52 1.62 27.05
C GLY A 83 -2.69 2.24 26.29
N ALA A 84 -2.44 3.07 25.26
CA ALA A 84 -3.53 3.56 24.41
C ALA A 84 -4.09 2.41 23.54
N PRO A 85 -5.42 2.23 23.44
CA PRO A 85 -6.03 1.12 22.71
C PRO A 85 -5.59 1.05 21.24
N LEU A 86 -5.71 2.17 20.50
CA LEU A 86 -5.32 2.24 19.08
C LEU A 86 -3.82 2.02 18.87
N TYR A 87 -2.96 2.55 19.75
CA TYR A 87 -1.52 2.30 19.66
C TYR A 87 -1.14 0.85 19.95
N SER A 88 -1.83 0.20 20.89
CA SER A 88 -1.59 -1.18 21.29
C SER A 88 -2.02 -2.17 20.20
N ALA A 89 -3.08 -1.85 19.46
CA ALA A 89 -3.57 -2.65 18.35
C ALA A 89 -2.96 -2.28 16.98
N ARG A 90 -2.04 -1.32 16.88
CA ARG A 90 -1.58 -0.71 15.60
C ARG A 90 -1.09 -1.67 14.50
N ARG A 91 -0.72 -2.91 14.83
CA ARG A 91 -0.28 -3.93 13.87
C ARG A 91 -1.37 -4.94 13.52
N THR A 92 -2.38 -5.07 14.38
CA THR A 92 -3.42 -6.10 14.25
C THR A 92 -4.28 -5.89 13.00
N PRO A 93 -4.76 -4.68 12.68
CA PRO A 93 -5.46 -4.42 11.41
C PRO A 93 -4.60 -4.65 10.16
N LEU A 94 -3.27 -4.69 10.28
CA LEU A 94 -2.36 -4.93 9.14
C LEU A 94 -2.07 -6.43 8.94
N THR A 95 -2.66 -7.30 9.76
CA THR A 95 -2.49 -8.74 9.69
C THR A 95 -3.71 -9.31 8.99
N GLY A 96 -3.51 -10.10 7.93
CA GLY A 96 -4.63 -10.70 7.22
C GLY A 96 -5.46 -11.61 8.13
N ASP A 97 -6.77 -11.65 7.91
CA ASP A 97 -7.73 -12.29 8.83
C ASP A 97 -7.41 -13.74 9.15
N GLY A 98 -6.97 -14.51 8.15
CA GLY A 98 -6.56 -15.91 8.32
C GLY A 98 -5.27 -16.11 9.14
N LEU A 99 -4.58 -15.04 9.52
CA LEU A 99 -3.36 -15.04 10.33
C LEU A 99 -3.57 -14.44 11.72
N LEU A 100 -4.78 -13.96 12.03
CA LEU A 100 -5.09 -13.41 13.34
C LEU A 100 -5.26 -14.54 14.38
N THR A 101 -4.64 -14.36 15.53
CA THR A 101 -4.92 -15.18 16.71
C THR A 101 -6.24 -14.76 17.35
N GLN A 102 -6.87 -15.66 18.12
CA GLN A 102 -8.11 -15.36 18.84
C GLN A 102 -8.00 -14.09 19.71
N ILE A 103 -6.88 -13.92 20.42
CA ILE A 103 -6.61 -12.73 21.25
C ILE A 103 -6.54 -11.45 20.41
N GLN A 104 -6.05 -11.53 19.18
CA GLN A 104 -5.99 -10.41 18.26
C GLN A 104 -7.39 -10.04 17.73
N ILE A 105 -8.21 -11.04 17.40
CA ILE A 105 -9.60 -10.87 16.97
C ILE A 105 -10.39 -10.17 18.09
N GLU A 106 -10.37 -10.71 19.31
CA GLU A 106 -11.07 -10.12 20.46
C GLU A 106 -10.65 -8.67 20.76
N ARG A 107 -9.37 -8.36 20.53
CA ARG A 107 -8.85 -6.99 20.66
C ARG A 107 -9.41 -6.07 19.58
N LEU A 108 -9.57 -6.53 18.34
CA LEU A 108 -10.19 -5.75 17.28
C LEU A 108 -11.68 -5.54 17.57
N ASP A 109 -12.40 -6.59 17.95
CA ASP A 109 -13.82 -6.50 18.30
C ASP A 109 -14.06 -5.46 19.40
N SER A 110 -13.26 -5.53 20.48
CA SER A 110 -13.32 -4.56 21.59
C SER A 110 -13.00 -3.13 21.13
N LEU A 111 -12.10 -2.98 20.17
CA LEU A 111 -11.69 -1.69 19.64
C LEU A 111 -12.75 -1.10 18.71
N TYR A 112 -13.44 -1.93 17.93
CA TYR A 112 -14.39 -1.54 16.90
C TYR A 112 -15.81 -1.26 17.43
N VAL A 113 -16.14 -1.68 18.66
CA VAL A 113 -17.38 -1.25 19.34
C VAL A 113 -17.37 0.26 19.68
N VAL A 114 -16.20 0.89 19.77
CA VAL A 114 -16.06 2.31 20.08
C VAL A 114 -16.33 3.14 18.81
N GLN A 115 -17.40 3.94 18.80
CA GLN A 115 -17.83 4.71 17.63
C GLN A 115 -16.72 5.62 17.08
N GLN A 116 -15.91 6.25 17.94
CA GLN A 116 -14.81 7.12 17.50
C GLN A 116 -13.73 6.36 16.72
N HIS A 117 -13.68 5.03 16.79
CA HIS A 117 -12.73 4.20 16.07
C HIS A 117 -13.25 3.70 14.71
N GLU A 118 -14.48 4.04 14.29
CA GLU A 118 -15.00 3.70 12.95
C GLU A 118 -14.01 4.00 11.81
N PRO A 119 -13.29 5.13 11.77
CA PRO A 119 -12.38 5.43 10.65
C PRO A 119 -11.18 4.49 10.52
N VAL A 120 -10.87 3.68 11.55
CA VAL A 120 -9.76 2.70 11.52
C VAL A 120 -10.25 1.26 11.35
N GLN A 121 -11.55 1.07 11.14
CA GLN A 121 -12.13 -0.23 10.83
C GLN A 121 -11.84 -0.57 9.37
N LEU A 122 -11.30 -1.77 9.15
CA LEU A 122 -11.23 -2.36 7.81
C LEU A 122 -12.54 -3.13 7.60
N THR A 123 -13.19 -2.88 6.46
CA THR A 123 -14.43 -3.54 6.04
C THR A 123 -14.16 -4.49 4.89
#